data_AF-A0A7X2I2L6-F1
#
_entry.id   AF-A0A7X2I2L6-F1
#
_cell.length_a   1.000
_cell.length_b   1.000
_cell.length_c   1.000
_cell.angle_alpha   90.00
_cell.angle_beta   90.00
_cell.angle_gamma   90.00
#
_symmetry.space_group_name_H-M   'P 1'
#
loop_
_entity.id
_entity.type
_entity.pdbx_description
1 polymer ?
#
loop_
_entity_poly.entity_id
_entity_poly.type
_entity_poly.pdbx_seq_one_letter_code
_entity_poly.pdbx_strand_id
1 'polypeptide(L)' 'MPRFLSLLMAAALTASCGPSQPTETVDFLVAHPERLKEVQRLCKEERAKAGEELCRRAAEAANRRFFGDRPEQKPQ' A
#
# COMPACT_ATOMS: atom_id res chain seq x y z
N MET A 1 14.75 -42.73 -9.78
CA MET A 1 14.92 -41.55 -8.92
C MET A 1 14.64 -40.29 -9.73
N PRO A 2 13.38 -39.83 -9.82
CA PRO A 2 13.05 -38.65 -10.61
C PRO A 2 13.39 -37.41 -9.78
N ARG A 3 14.46 -36.70 -10.15
CA ARG A 3 14.71 -35.33 -9.67
C ARG A 3 14.60 -34.35 -10.84
N PHE A 4 13.57 -34.57 -11.66
CA PHE A 4 13.05 -33.60 -12.62
C PHE A 4 11.96 -32.75 -11.96
N LEU A 5 12.36 -31.98 -10.94
CA LEU A 5 11.72 -30.70 -10.63
C LEU A 5 12.76 -29.65 -11.02
N SER A 6 13.05 -29.46 -12.31
CA SER A 6 12.16 -28.76 -13.24
C SER A 6 11.42 -27.63 -12.54
N LEU A 7 12.12 -26.51 -12.45
CA LEU A 7 11.65 -25.30 -13.12
C LEU A 7 10.27 -24.83 -12.66
N LEU A 8 10.18 -24.08 -11.56
CA LEU A 8 9.08 -23.13 -11.31
C LEU A 8 9.34 -22.28 -10.06
N MET A 9 10.12 -21.23 -10.22
CA MET A 9 9.78 -19.91 -9.68
C MET A 9 10.65 -18.86 -10.36
N ALA A 10 10.49 -18.78 -11.68
CA ALA A 10 10.77 -17.58 -12.43
C ALA A 10 9.55 -16.66 -12.32
N ALA A 11 9.72 -15.55 -11.62
CA ALA A 11 9.03 -14.28 -11.83
C ALA A 11 9.76 -13.26 -10.94
N ALA A 12 10.95 -12.80 -11.33
CA ALA A 12 11.09 -11.68 -12.26
C ALA A 12 10.11 -10.55 -11.91
N LEU A 13 10.62 -9.65 -11.07
CA LEU A 13 10.70 -8.21 -11.31
C LEU A 13 9.44 -7.50 -11.84
N THR A 14 9.05 -6.50 -11.07
CA THR A 14 8.63 -5.16 -11.55
C THR A 14 7.46 -5.10 -12.53
N ALA A 15 6.28 -4.76 -12.01
CA ALA A 15 5.33 -3.90 -12.71
C ALA A 15 4.56 -3.14 -11.62
N SER A 16 4.95 -1.90 -11.37
CA SER A 16 4.40 -0.75 -12.07
C SER A 16 3.01 -0.40 -11.53
N CYS A 17 3.03 0.54 -10.58
CA CYS A 17 2.19 1.73 -10.61
C CYS A 17 0.80 1.48 -11.24
N GLY A 18 -0.13 0.92 -10.46
CA GLY A 18 -1.47 1.47 -10.54
C GLY A 18 -1.32 2.95 -10.19
N PRO A 19 -1.94 3.90 -10.91
CA PRO A 19 -1.96 5.28 -10.47
C PRO A 19 -2.71 5.28 -9.13
N SER A 20 -2.00 5.08 -8.02
CA SER A 20 -2.35 5.76 -6.77
C SER A 20 -2.34 7.20 -7.21
N GLN A 21 -3.52 7.70 -7.55
CA GLN A 21 -3.65 8.99 -8.21
C GLN A 21 -2.77 9.97 -7.43
N PRO A 22 -2.12 10.94 -8.08
CA PRO A 22 -1.27 11.91 -7.39
C PRO A 22 -1.99 12.60 -6.20
N THR A 23 -3.32 12.48 -6.15
CA THR A 23 -4.20 12.82 -5.04
C THR A 23 -4.11 11.92 -3.79
N GLU A 24 -3.85 10.61 -3.85
CA GLU A 24 -3.88 9.70 -2.67
C GLU A 24 -2.57 9.71 -1.85
N THR A 25 -2.16 10.92 -1.43
CA THR A 25 -1.08 11.13 -0.48
C THR A 25 -1.57 10.93 0.96
N VAL A 26 -0.63 10.77 1.90
CA VAL A 26 -0.95 10.67 3.33
C VAL A 26 -1.76 11.88 3.77
N ASP A 27 -1.38 13.07 3.35
CA ASP A 27 -2.06 14.33 3.72
C ASP A 27 -3.50 14.39 3.20
N PHE A 28 -3.70 14.00 1.95
CA PHE A 28 -5.05 13.90 1.37
C PHE A 28 -5.91 12.87 2.11
N LEU A 29 -5.36 11.69 2.43
CA LEU A 29 -6.10 10.66 3.16
C LEU A 29 -6.38 11.06 4.63
N VAL A 30 -5.54 11.93 5.21
CA VAL A 30 -5.79 12.55 6.53
C VAL A 30 -6.97 13.52 6.45
N ALA A 31 -7.01 14.36 5.41
CA ALA A 31 -8.07 15.34 5.15
C ALA A 31 -9.40 14.68 4.71
N HIS A 32 -9.34 13.52 4.05
CA HIS A 32 -10.48 12.81 3.46
C HIS A 32 -10.70 11.42 4.09
N PRO A 33 -11.34 11.35 5.27
CA PRO A 33 -11.55 10.09 5.99
C PRO A 33 -12.45 9.09 5.25
N GLU A 34 -13.37 9.56 4.41
CA GLU A 34 -14.19 8.71 3.55
C GLU A 34 -13.35 7.94 2.54
N ARG A 35 -12.40 8.62 1.88
CA ARG A 35 -11.46 8.00 0.94
C ARG A 35 -10.50 7.05 1.66
N LEU A 36 -10.02 7.44 2.84
CA LEU A 36 -9.16 6.59 3.65
C LEU A 36 -9.80 5.24 4.01
N LYS A 37 -11.09 5.23 4.39
CA LYS A 37 -11.81 3.97 4.69
C LYS A 37 -11.96 3.08 3.46
N GLU A 38 -12.23 3.69 2.30
CA GLU A 38 -12.34 2.96 1.03
C GLU A 38 -11.02 2.30 0.64
N VAL A 39 -9.92 3.04 0.74
CA VAL A 39 -8.57 2.53 0.49
C VAL A 39 -8.21 1.43 1.50
N GLN A 40 -8.55 1.59 2.78
CA GLN A 40 -8.33 0.53 3.79
C GLN A 40 -9.11 -0.76 3.47
N ARG A 41 -10.35 -0.63 3.01
CA ARG A 41 -11.16 -1.78 2.58
C ARG A 41 -10.53 -2.47 1.38
N LEU A 42 -10.11 -1.69 0.37
CA LEU A 42 -9.41 -2.19 -0.80
C LEU A 42 -8.09 -2.88 -0.42
N CYS A 43 -7.35 -2.34 0.54
CA CYS A 43 -6.13 -2.94 1.07
C CYS A 43 -6.35 -4.23 1.85
N LYS A 44 -7.53 -4.43 2.44
CA LYS A 44 -7.90 -5.64 3.15
C LYS A 44 -8.36 -6.75 2.20
N GLU A 45 -9.07 -6.39 1.14
CA GLU A 45 -9.65 -7.33 0.17
C GLU A 45 -8.70 -7.62 -1.01
N GLU A 46 -8.11 -6.59 -1.59
CA GLU A 46 -7.32 -6.65 -2.83
C GLU A 46 -5.98 -5.91 -2.69
N ARG A 47 -5.18 -6.22 -1.64
CA ARG A 47 -3.88 -5.57 -1.36
C ARG A 47 -2.94 -5.55 -2.57
N ALA A 48 -2.91 -6.64 -3.35
CA ALA A 48 -2.09 -6.78 -4.55
C ALA A 48 -2.49 -5.79 -5.67
N LYS A 49 -3.76 -5.40 -5.72
CA LYS A 49 -4.33 -4.47 -6.71
C LYS A 49 -4.26 -3.02 -6.24
N ALA A 50 -4.43 -2.79 -4.94
CA ALA A 50 -4.28 -1.47 -4.32
C ALA A 50 -2.84 -0.94 -4.37
N GLY A 51 -1.88 -1.86 -4.26
CA GLY A 51 -0.46 -1.54 -4.16
C GLY A 51 -0.04 -1.35 -2.70
N GLU A 52 1.07 -2.01 -2.33
CA GLU A 52 1.55 -2.00 -0.95
C GLU A 52 1.85 -0.60 -0.43
N GLU A 53 2.40 0.26 -1.28
CA GLU A 53 2.74 1.64 -0.94
C GLU A 53 1.48 2.48 -0.63
N LEU A 54 0.38 2.28 -1.35
CA LEU A 54 -0.88 2.95 -1.06
C LEU A 54 -1.45 2.50 0.28
N CYS A 55 -1.39 1.19 0.57
CA CYS A 55 -1.83 0.65 1.84
C CYS A 55 -0.97 1.12 3.02
N ARG A 56 0.34 1.29 2.81
CA ARG A 56 1.25 1.88 3.80
C ARG A 56 0.87 3.33 4.09
N ARG A 57 0.62 4.14 3.05
CA ARG A 57 0.18 5.54 3.20
C ARG A 57 -1.18 5.66 3.89
N ALA A 58 -2.12 4.76 3.59
CA ALA A 58 -3.41 4.71 4.28
C ALA A 58 -3.26 4.37 5.77
N ALA A 59 -2.37 3.44 6.13
CA ALA A 59 -2.08 3.15 7.53
C ALA A 59 -1.45 4.36 8.25
N GLU A 60 -0.51 5.03 7.60
CA GLU A 60 0.14 6.25 8.10
C GLU A 60 -0.89 7.38 8.31
N ALA A 61 -1.77 7.60 7.34
CA ALA A 61 -2.84 8.58 7.44
C ALA A 61 -3.81 8.27 8.59
N ALA A 62 -4.17 7.00 8.77
CA ALA A 62 -5.01 6.58 9.89
C ALA A 62 -4.34 6.82 11.25
N ASN A 63 -3.05 6.50 11.36
CA ASN A 63 -2.27 6.78 12.55
C ASN A 63 -2.18 8.28 12.84
N ARG A 64 -1.89 9.11 11.84
CA ARG A 64 -1.85 10.59 12.00
C ARG A 64 -3.19 11.16 12.45
N ARG A 65 -4.32 10.64 11.93
CA ARG A 65 -5.65 11.08 12.38
C ARG A 65 -5.99 10.66 13.81
N PHE A 66 -5.50 9.51 14.25
CA PHE A 66 -5.83 8.96 15.57
C PHE A 66 -4.89 9.47 16.68
N PHE A 67 -3.59 9.52 16.40
CA PHE A 67 -2.56 9.94 17.35
C PHE A 67 -2.16 11.42 17.22
N GLY A 68 -2.73 12.15 16.26
CA GLY A 68 -2.27 13.48 15.86
C GLY A 68 -1.04 13.41 14.95
N ASP A 69 -0.59 14.58 14.47
CA ASP A 69 0.65 14.71 13.69
C ASP A 69 1.86 14.36 14.57
N ARG A 70 2.12 13.06 14.75
CA ARG A 70 3.44 12.57 15.14
C ARG A 70 4.21 12.32 13.85
N PRO A 71 5.19 13.18 13.50
CA PRO A 71 6.07 12.89 12.38
C PRO A 71 6.95 11.69 12.78
N GLU A 72 6.52 10.48 12.43
CA GLU A 72 7.43 9.33 12.41
C GLU A 72 8.46 9.61 11.33
N GLN A 73 9.69 9.87 11.78
CA GLN A 73 10.83 10.17 10.94
C GLN A 73 11.04 9.02 9.95
N LYS A 74 11.01 9.32 8.64
CA LYS A 74 11.49 8.41 7.61
C LYS A 74 12.97 8.07 7.89
N PRO A 75 13.36 6.81 8.09
CA PRO A 75 14.71 6.39 7.73
C PRO A 75 14.79 6.40 6.20
N GLN A 76 15.81 7.07 5.70
CA GLN A 76 16.15 7.22 4.29
C GLN A 76 16.62 5.90 3.67
#